data_AF-A0A6L9UA90-F1
#
_entry.id   AF-A0A6L9UA90-F1
#
_cell.length_a   1.000
_cell.length_b   1.000
_cell.length_c   1.000
_cell.angle_alpha   90.00
_cell.angle_beta   90.00
_cell.angle_gamma   90.00
#
_symmetry.space_group_name_H-M   'P 1'
#
loop_
_entity.id
_entity.type
_entity.pdbx_description
1 polymer ?
#
loop_
_entity_poly.entity_id
_entity_poly.type
_entity_poly.pdbx_seq_one_letter_code
_entity_poly.pdbx_strand_id
1 'polypeptide(L)'
;MAGYRFYPRADAAQDKIWHDTLDEWGEAQADSYIRGLHTHLQRLCDNRLIWRRLPQRMAVTADVKRMAYFSRYEHHYVFFRELGNGDLGVMSILHERMDMAVRLKEDLAALHAKSNDPE
;
A
#
# COMPACT_ATOMS: atom_id res chain seq x y z
N MET A 1 -2.11 17.65 10.60
CA MET A 1 -2.66 16.27 10.57
C MET A 1 -1.82 15.51 9.56
N ALA A 2 -1.37 14.29 9.87
CA ALA A 2 -0.55 13.51 8.94
C ALA A 2 -1.41 13.09 7.74
N GLY A 3 -0.90 13.28 6.52
CA GLY A 3 -1.54 12.83 5.29
C GLY A 3 -0.99 11.48 4.82
N TYR A 4 -1.47 11.01 3.68
CA TYR A 4 -0.89 9.87 2.98
C TYR A 4 -0.68 10.21 1.49
N ARG A 5 0.31 9.56 0.89
CA ARG A 5 0.69 9.69 -0.52
C ARG A 5 0.93 8.31 -1.10
N PHE A 6 0.57 8.11 -2.36
CA PHE A 6 0.80 6.86 -3.05
C PHE A 6 2.09 6.91 -3.87
N TYR A 7 2.85 5.83 -3.82
CA TYR A 7 3.82 5.55 -4.86
C TYR A 7 3.11 5.06 -6.13
N PRO A 8 3.71 5.21 -7.32
CA PRO A 8 3.03 4.91 -8.59
C PRO A 8 2.42 3.50 -8.69
N ARG A 9 3.06 2.49 -8.08
CA ARG A 9 2.52 1.11 -8.06
C ARG A 9 1.28 0.97 -7.18
N ALA A 10 1.27 1.61 -6.02
CA ALA A 10 0.10 1.63 -5.14
C ALA A 10 -1.05 2.43 -5.76
N ASP A 11 -0.73 3.52 -6.47
CA ASP A 11 -1.73 4.34 -7.16
C ASP A 11 -2.42 3.56 -8.28
N ALA A 12 -1.64 2.93 -9.16
CA ALA A 12 -2.16 2.07 -10.22
C ALA A 12 -2.94 0.85 -9.69
N ALA A 13 -2.64 0.40 -8.46
CA ALA A 13 -3.42 -0.65 -7.82
C ALA A 13 -4.84 -0.17 -7.45
N GLN A 14 -5.04 1.12 -7.14
CA GLN A 14 -6.38 1.66 -6.90
C GLN A 14 -7.25 1.57 -8.16
N ASP A 15 -6.69 1.95 -9.31
CA ASP A 15 -7.38 1.82 -10.60
C ASP A 15 -7.75 0.37 -10.89
N LYS A 16 -6.82 -0.57 -10.62
CA LYS A 16 -7.11 -1.99 -10.81
C LYS A 16 -8.22 -2.47 -9.89
N ILE A 17 -8.19 -2.10 -8.61
CA ILE A 17 -9.22 -2.44 -7.64
C ILE A 17 -10.57 -1.89 -8.10
N TRP A 18 -10.62 -0.64 -8.55
CA TRP A 18 -11.83 -0.04 -9.07
C TRP A 18 -12.41 -0.84 -10.24
N HIS A 19 -11.61 -1.09 -11.29
CA HIS A 19 -12.08 -1.81 -12.48
C HIS A 19 -12.51 -3.24 -12.16
N ASP A 20 -11.70 -3.99 -11.41
CA ASP A 20 -12.06 -5.36 -11.01
C ASP A 20 -13.39 -5.37 -10.22
N THR A 21 -13.56 -4.41 -9.30
CA THR A 21 -14.78 -4.33 -8.45
C THR A 21 -15.99 -3.87 -9.26
N LEU A 22 -15.79 -2.95 -10.20
CA LEU A 22 -16.83 -2.46 -11.11
C LEU A 22 -17.34 -3.59 -12.01
N ASP A 23 -16.43 -4.36 -12.59
CA ASP A 23 -16.77 -5.45 -13.50
C ASP A 23 -17.51 -6.59 -12.78
N GLU A 24 -17.16 -6.88 -11.52
CA GLU A 24 -17.75 -7.99 -10.76
C GLU A 24 -19.04 -7.61 -10.01
N TRP A 25 -19.10 -6.40 -9.43
CA TRP A 25 -20.18 -6.01 -8.51
C TRP A 25 -20.84 -4.65 -8.81
N GLY A 26 -20.38 -3.93 -9.84
CA GLY A 26 -20.95 -2.66 -10.26
C GLY A 26 -20.40 -1.43 -9.54
N GLU A 27 -20.78 -0.26 -10.07
CA GLU A 27 -20.19 1.04 -9.71
C GLU A 27 -20.38 1.42 -8.25
N ALA A 28 -21.56 1.17 -7.68
CA ALA A 28 -21.84 1.46 -6.27
C ALA A 28 -20.88 0.71 -5.33
N GLN A 29 -20.53 -0.53 -5.68
CA GLN A 29 -19.59 -1.33 -4.89
C GLN A 29 -18.15 -0.82 -5.08
N ALA A 30 -17.75 -0.47 -6.30
CA ALA A 30 -16.43 0.12 -6.59
C ALA A 30 -16.19 1.43 -5.84
N ASP A 31 -17.17 2.35 -5.84
CA ASP A 31 -17.13 3.61 -5.10
C ASP A 31 -17.04 3.39 -3.59
N SER A 32 -17.91 2.54 -3.04
CA SER A 32 -17.87 2.20 -1.62
C SER A 32 -16.51 1.61 -1.21
N TYR A 33 -15.95 0.72 -2.03
CA TYR A 33 -14.68 0.05 -1.74
C TYR A 33 -13.51 1.03 -1.69
N ILE A 34 -13.37 1.90 -2.70
CA ILE A 34 -12.29 2.89 -2.77
C ILE A 34 -12.44 3.93 -1.66
N ARG A 35 -13.65 4.43 -1.39
CA ARG A 35 -13.89 5.37 -0.27
C ARG A 35 -13.53 4.75 1.08
N GLY A 36 -13.87 3.49 1.29
CA GLY A 36 -13.53 2.78 2.51
C GLY A 36 -12.02 2.53 2.62
N LEU A 37 -11.32 2.27 1.52
CA LEU A 37 -9.85 2.18 1.48
C LEU A 37 -9.21 3.50 1.92
N HIS A 38 -9.66 4.65 1.39
CA HIS A 38 -9.17 5.97 1.80
C HIS A 38 -9.50 6.29 3.27
N THR A 39 -10.69 5.91 3.74
CA THR A 39 -11.07 6.05 5.16
C THR A 39 -10.15 5.23 6.05
N HIS A 40 -9.78 4.02 5.62
CA HIS A 40 -8.82 3.17 6.32
C HIS A 40 -7.42 3.78 6.37
N LEU A 41 -6.93 4.34 5.26
CA LEU A 41 -5.65 5.06 5.21
C LEU A 41 -5.62 6.25 6.16
N GLN A 42 -6.70 7.02 6.23
CA GLN A 42 -6.79 8.14 7.18
C GLN A 42 -6.69 7.65 8.64
N ARG A 43 -7.34 6.53 8.99
CA ARG A 43 -7.21 5.93 10.32
C ARG A 43 -5.77 5.50 10.64
N LEU A 44 -5.02 5.04 9.64
CA LEU A 44 -3.60 4.72 9.81
C LEU A 44 -2.76 5.97 10.07
N CYS A 45 -3.07 7.10 9.44
CA CYS A 45 -2.42 8.38 9.74
C CYS A 45 -2.69 8.85 11.17
N ASP A 46 -3.91 8.66 11.65
CA ASP A 46 -4.36 9.14 12.96
C ASP A 46 -3.89 8.24 14.12
N ASN A 47 -3.65 6.94 13.85
CA ASN A 47 -3.30 5.98 14.88
C ASN A 47 -2.15 5.04 14.46
N ARG A 48 -0.96 5.27 15.03
CA ARG A 48 0.23 4.45 14.78
C ARG A 48 0.21 3.09 15.50
N LEU A 49 -0.63 2.93 16.52
CA LEU A 49 -0.69 1.70 17.32
C LEU A 49 -1.29 0.53 16.53
N ILE A 50 -2.01 0.80 15.45
CA ILE A 50 -2.59 -0.23 14.59
C ILE A 50 -1.65 -0.70 13.47
N TRP A 51 -0.45 -0.12 13.36
CA TRP A 51 0.54 -0.51 12.36
C TRP A 51 1.16 -1.85 12.70
N ARG A 52 1.22 -2.77 11.73
CA ARG A 52 1.91 -4.06 11.89
C ARG A 52 3.23 -4.02 11.15
N ARG A 53 4.32 -4.39 11.83
CA ARG A 53 5.65 -4.51 11.20
C ARG A 53 5.68 -5.70 10.24
N LEU A 54 6.29 -5.51 9.08
CA LEU A 54 6.47 -6.59 8.11
C LEU A 54 7.33 -7.71 8.73
N PRO A 55 6.94 -9.00 8.60
CA PRO A 55 7.72 -10.11 9.14
C PRO A 55 9.12 -10.19 8.51
N GLN A 56 10.17 -10.39 9.33
CA GLN A 56 11.57 -10.40 8.89
C GLN A 56 11.88 -11.42 7.77
N ARG A 57 11.13 -12.53 7.74
CA ARG A 57 11.26 -13.62 6.76
C ARG A 57 10.81 -13.27 5.34
N MET A 58 10.06 -12.17 5.16
CA MET A 58 9.62 -11.73 3.84
C MET A 58 10.82 -11.06 3.17
N ALA A 59 11.51 -11.76 2.25
CA ALA A 59 12.80 -11.39 1.66
C ALA A 59 12.74 -10.14 0.74
N VAL A 60 12.56 -8.99 1.37
CA VAL A 60 12.75 -7.65 0.80
C VAL A 60 14.14 -7.13 1.15
N THR A 61 14.70 -6.22 0.35
CA THR A 61 15.96 -5.50 0.64
C THR A 61 15.99 -4.93 2.08
N ALA A 62 17.16 -5.00 2.74
CA ALA A 62 17.31 -4.70 4.17
C ALA A 62 16.87 -3.28 4.57
N ASP A 63 16.89 -2.34 3.63
CA ASP A 63 16.59 -0.93 3.87
C ASP A 63 15.08 -0.66 3.91
N VAL A 64 14.29 -1.30 3.04
CA VAL A 64 12.82 -1.19 3.09
C VAL A 64 12.25 -1.93 4.29
N LYS A 65 12.85 -3.06 4.66
CA LYS A 65 12.40 -3.89 5.79
C LYS A 65 12.35 -3.16 7.12
N ARG A 66 13.28 -2.23 7.37
CA ARG A 66 13.41 -1.58 8.69
C ARG A 66 12.30 -0.58 8.99
N MET A 67 11.58 -0.09 7.96
CA MET A 67 10.56 0.95 8.12
C MET A 67 9.22 0.61 7.44
N ALA A 68 9.06 -0.60 6.90
CA ALA A 68 7.84 -1.04 6.27
C ALA A 68 6.83 -1.61 7.28
N TYR A 69 5.62 -1.08 7.21
CA TYR A 69 4.45 -1.53 7.94
C TYR A 69 3.40 -2.03 6.95
N PHE A 70 2.44 -2.77 7.47
CA PHE A 70 1.27 -3.18 6.71
C PHE A 70 -0.01 -3.10 7.54
N SER A 71 -1.12 -3.00 6.83
CA SER A 71 -2.46 -3.19 7.36
C SER A 71 -3.30 -3.93 6.34
N ARG A 72 -4.33 -4.64 6.81
CA ARG A 72 -5.35 -5.22 5.95
C ARG A 72 -6.58 -4.32 5.92
N TYR A 73 -7.15 -4.13 4.75
CA TYR A 73 -8.46 -3.55 4.53
C TYR A 73 -9.23 -4.50 3.62
N GLU A 74 -10.31 -5.09 4.14
CA GLU A 74 -11.11 -6.10 3.43
C GLU A 74 -10.22 -7.21 2.82
N HIS A 75 -10.16 -7.30 1.48
CA HIS A 75 -9.38 -8.29 0.74
C HIS A 75 -7.99 -7.80 0.32
N HIS A 76 -7.62 -6.57 0.67
CA HIS A 76 -6.35 -5.96 0.27
C HIS A 76 -5.41 -5.72 1.45
N TYR A 77 -4.13 -5.99 1.22
CA TYR A 77 -3.04 -5.63 2.11
C TYR A 77 -2.38 -4.35 1.60
N VAL A 78 -2.33 -3.35 2.47
CA VAL A 78 -1.69 -2.06 2.22
C VAL A 78 -0.33 -2.08 2.89
N PHE A 79 0.72 -1.88 2.11
CA PHE A 79 2.11 -1.75 2.57
C PHE A 79 2.53 -0.29 2.52
N PHE A 80 3.08 0.21 3.62
CA PHE A 80 3.39 1.63 3.76
C PHE A 80 4.59 1.86 4.65
N ARG A 81 5.15 3.07 4.58
CA ARG A 81 6.21 3.56 5.46
C ARG A 81 5.88 4.97 5.92
N GLU A 82 6.47 5.38 7.03
CA GLU A 82 6.47 6.78 7.40
C GLU A 82 7.50 7.56 6.57
N LEU A 83 7.10 8.72 6.07
CA LEU A 83 7.95 9.67 5.35
C LEU A 83 8.59 10.66 6.34
N GLY A 84 9.66 11.35 5.92
CA GLY A 84 10.41 12.27 6.80
C GLY A 84 9.59 13.44 7.36
N ASN A 85 8.46 13.78 6.74
CA ASN A 85 7.53 14.80 7.21
C ASN A 85 6.39 14.25 8.10
N GLY A 86 6.41 12.96 8.43
CA GLY A 86 5.38 12.28 9.22
C GLY A 86 4.17 11.78 8.43
N ASP A 87 4.10 12.00 7.12
CA ASP A 87 3.06 11.45 6.25
C ASP A 87 3.27 9.93 6.03
N LEU A 88 2.21 9.24 5.62
CA LEU A 88 2.30 7.86 5.15
C LEU A 88 2.62 7.78 3.66
N GLY A 89 3.69 7.09 3.31
CA GLY A 89 3.99 6.68 1.94
C GLY A 89 3.44 5.27 1.68
N VAL A 90 2.34 5.16 0.94
CA VAL A 90 1.73 3.89 0.52
C VAL A 90 2.51 3.32 -0.64
N MET A 91 3.24 2.23 -0.39
CA MET A 91 4.21 1.64 -1.31
C MET A 91 3.58 0.63 -2.26
N SER A 92 2.63 -0.18 -1.76
CA SER A 92 1.97 -1.24 -2.53
C SER A 92 0.61 -1.58 -1.91
N ILE A 93 -0.36 -1.97 -2.75
CA ILE A 93 -1.67 -2.47 -2.35
C ILE A 93 -1.89 -3.79 -3.10
N LEU A 94 -2.00 -4.90 -2.36
CA LEU A 94 -2.05 -6.23 -2.95
C LEU A 94 -3.28 -6.99 -2.50
N HIS A 95 -3.96 -7.65 -3.43
CA HIS A 95 -5.08 -8.54 -3.11
C HIS A 95 -4.58 -9.79 -2.36
N GLU A 96 -5.35 -10.29 -1.39
CA GLU A 96 -4.94 -11.40 -0.52
C GLU A 96 -4.67 -12.72 -1.24
N ARG A 97 -5.26 -12.90 -2.42
CA ARG A 97 -5.08 -14.08 -3.29
C ARG A 97 -3.78 -14.02 -4.11
N MET A 98 -3.07 -12.89 -4.12
CA MET A 98 -1.79 -12.78 -4.83
C MET A 98 -0.66 -13.45 -4.05
N ASP A 99 0.39 -13.88 -4.77
CA ASP A 99 1.66 -14.24 -4.14
C ASP A 99 2.31 -12.97 -3.56
N MET A 100 1.98 -12.71 -2.28
CA MET A 100 2.36 -11.50 -1.58
C MET A 100 3.87 -11.32 -1.52
N ALA A 101 4.65 -12.41 -1.37
CA ALA A 101 6.10 -12.32 -1.27
C ALA A 101 6.72 -11.91 -2.60
N VAL A 102 6.25 -12.49 -3.71
CA VAL A 102 6.73 -12.17 -5.05
C VAL A 102 6.31 -10.76 -5.44
N ARG A 103 5.01 -10.42 -5.33
CA ARG A 103 4.48 -9.11 -5.75
C ARG A 103 5.05 -7.96 -4.94
N LEU A 104 5.16 -8.11 -3.62
CA LEU A 104 5.75 -7.08 -2.79
C LEU A 104 7.22 -6.86 -3.16
N LYS A 105 7.98 -7.92 -3.44
CA LYS A 105 9.37 -7.78 -3.90
C LYS A 105 9.46 -7.01 -5.23
N GLU A 106 8.58 -7.31 -6.19
CA GLU A 106 8.54 -6.62 -7.49
C GLU A 106 8.22 -5.13 -7.32
N ASP A 107 7.19 -4.78 -6.56
CA ASP A 107 6.80 -3.38 -6.35
C ASP A 107 7.91 -2.60 -5.64
N LEU A 108 8.53 -3.18 -4.61
CA LEU A 108 9.60 -2.51 -3.88
C LEU A 108 10.89 -2.37 -4.69
N ALA A 109 11.19 -3.32 -5.58
CA ALA A 109 12.28 -3.17 -6.55
C ALA A 109 12.02 -2.00 -7.51
N ALA A 110 10.77 -1.82 -7.96
CA ALA A 110 10.40 -0.70 -8.81
C ALA A 110 10.52 0.67 -8.10
N LEU A 111 10.29 0.73 -6.77
CA LEU A 111 10.51 1.94 -5.99
C LEU A 111 12.00 2.33 -5.93
N HIS A 112 12.88 1.35 -5.73
CA HIS A 112 14.32 1.59 -5.66
C HIS A 112 14.91 2.02 -6.99
N ALA A 113 14.46 1.45 -8.11
CA ALA A 113 14.90 1.85 -9.44
C ALA A 113 14.64 3.34 -9.72
N LYS A 114 13.53 3.90 -9.21
CA LYS A 114 13.21 5.33 -9.34
C LYS A 114 13.91 6.25 -8.35
N SER A 115 14.52 5.70 -7.29
CA SER A 115 15.23 6.49 -6.27
C SER A 115 16.67 6.83 -6.69
N ASN A 116 17.16 6.22 -7.77
CA ASN A 116 18.52 6.35 -8.30
C ASN A 116 18.60 7.26 -9.54
N ASP A 117 17.56 8.01 -9.88
CA ASP A 117 17.69 9.10 -10.86
C ASP A 117 18.35 10.29 -10.14
N PRO A 118 19.53 10.75 -10.59
CA PRO A 118 20.10 11.98 -10.07
C PRO A 118 19.28 13.14 -10.67
N GLU A 119 18.61 13.91 -9.82
CA GLU A 119 18.31 15.31 -10.15
C GLU A 119 19.61 16.08 -10.41
#